data_AF-A0A3M7PWN7-F1
#
_entry.id   AF-A0A3M7PWN7-F1
#
_cell.length_a   1.000
_cell.length_b   1.000
_cell.length_c   1.000
_cell.angle_alpha   90.00
_cell.angle_beta   90.00
_cell.angle_gamma   90.00
#
_symmetry.space_group_name_H-M   'P 1'
#
loop_
_entity.id
_entity.type
_entity.pdbx_description
1 polymer ?
#
loop_
_entity_poly.entity_id
_entity_poly.type
_entity_poly.pdbx_seq_one_letter_code
_entity_poly.pdbx_strand_id
1 'polypeptide(L)'
;MDNLINHFENLSLNLIKSSRKKKDGSDKKFLNIYKEKNEESESMQIDQESLRFNLIKKLFQFEKNLFKMVKKKNVTNLIDPICNLCHIHTDLAHSIWTQLFVKFFNLFNEKQKTNLINELTPFFASGIHCIQKNTQLSVLNTFCESMIEFGGHLNAYFAHILKPSLLSYLAKNHNLWHRSILLCENQYLMEPNIDVLQEEDLKTGLLVSNRTINDPTRIALIYEQQGMYLQAQKLFEDMISKNVDSYLNDYLNKEEQILESNLWEEKWVTCCKELNQWSELNEYISTKDNDLSLALDCAWKSQSDWQLMKTCLMTQKENNIPKDQLWKWYLFQGYYLVCNPDDLHHLMLQGQSVFSLSAAIESKVEKCMISALKEWRRLPKLITPAHTSLLQAAQQIIELQEAFQIQQNLTTPINQTQALQETKGIIKTWRTRLPLINDNLSYWNDIFQWRQFHYESFTNYFEKQQPNPNQAMLGVHALAQGSKIRIRIEKNLKKFTKQNLNLVYLNWKSGYYKYLICIGLRLVHVYLIDFSIFEILIFKKYLRK
;
A
#
# COMPACT_ATOMS: atom_id res chain seq x y z
N MET A 1 45.27 10.33 7.93
CA MET A 1 46.10 9.21 8.41
C MET A 1 47.53 9.65 8.68
N ASP A 2 48.22 10.30 7.73
CA ASP A 2 49.60 10.78 7.97
C ASP A 2 49.69 11.87 9.05
N ASN A 3 48.65 12.72 9.17
CA ASN A 3 48.55 13.68 10.29
C ASN A 3 48.36 13.02 11.66
N LEU A 4 47.74 11.83 11.72
CA LEU A 4 47.58 11.07 12.97
C LEU A 4 48.92 10.41 13.36
N ILE A 5 49.65 9.88 12.37
CA ILE A 5 50.99 9.31 12.58
C ILE A 5 51.96 10.39 13.09
N ASN A 6 51.97 11.58 12.47
CA ASN A 6 52.78 12.72 12.94
C ASN A 6 52.36 13.21 14.33
N HIS A 7 51.08 13.12 14.68
CA HIS A 7 50.59 13.48 16.01
C HIS A 7 51.06 12.47 17.07
N PHE A 8 51.03 11.17 16.76
CA PHE A 8 51.51 10.11 17.66
C PHE A 8 53.05 10.07 17.78
N GLU A 9 53.79 10.37 16.70
CA GLU A 9 55.24 10.53 16.78
C GLU A 9 55.62 11.73 17.66
N ASN A 10 54.91 12.86 17.54
CA ASN A 10 55.11 14.02 18.42
C ASN A 10 54.71 13.74 19.89
N LEU A 11 53.64 12.98 20.12
CA LEU A 11 53.25 12.52 21.46
C LEU A 11 54.30 11.59 22.07
N SER A 12 54.88 10.67 21.27
CA SER A 12 55.96 9.79 21.73
C SER A 12 57.24 10.56 22.07
N LEU A 13 57.62 11.55 21.26
CA LEU A 13 58.75 12.43 21.51
C LEU A 13 58.53 13.31 22.76
N ASN A 14 57.30 13.78 22.98
CA ASN A 14 56.93 14.55 24.17
C ASN A 14 56.90 13.68 25.44
N LEU A 15 56.45 12.42 25.34
CA LEU A 15 56.49 11.46 26.44
C LEU A 15 57.93 11.09 26.82
N ILE A 16 58.82 10.88 25.85
CA ILE A 16 60.26 10.65 26.05
C ILE A 16 60.95 11.89 26.66
N LYS A 17 60.56 13.10 26.27
CA LYS A 17 61.03 14.35 26.90
C LYS A 17 60.48 14.53 28.33
N SER A 18 59.25 14.09 28.60
CA SER A 18 58.61 14.18 29.91
C SER A 18 59.18 13.18 30.92
N SER A 19 59.57 11.98 30.48
CA SER A 19 60.21 10.96 31.34
C SER A 19 61.64 11.33 31.73
N ARG A 20 62.36 12.11 30.90
CA ARG A 20 63.67 12.67 31.27
C ARG A 20 63.59 13.88 32.20
N LYS A 21 62.44 14.57 32.29
CA LYS A 21 62.26 15.80 33.10
C LYS A 21 61.59 15.58 34.46
N LYS A 22 60.93 14.44 34.71
CA LYS A 22 60.37 14.11 36.02
C LYS A 22 61.35 13.25 36.82
N LYS A 23 62.37 13.90 37.39
CA LYS A 23 63.16 13.31 38.49
C LYS A 23 62.57 13.59 39.88
N ASP A 24 61.50 14.37 39.97
CA ASP A 24 60.92 14.74 41.27
C ASP A 24 59.40 14.52 41.33
N GLY A 25 58.99 13.66 42.27
CA GLY A 25 57.85 13.98 43.13
C GLY A 25 56.59 13.11 43.07
N SER A 26 56.35 12.28 42.04
CA SER A 26 55.06 11.56 41.93
C SER A 26 55.12 10.03 41.90
N ASP A 27 56.26 9.41 42.22
CA ASP A 27 56.41 7.95 42.28
C ASP A 27 56.23 7.34 43.68
N LYS A 28 55.74 8.10 44.66
CA LYS A 28 55.48 7.58 46.01
C LYS A 28 54.16 6.81 46.17
N LYS A 29 53.28 6.78 45.15
CA LYS A 29 52.02 6.01 45.22
C LYS A 29 52.02 4.68 44.45
N PHE A 30 53.02 4.43 43.59
CA PHE A 30 53.21 3.13 42.92
C PHE A 30 54.37 2.29 43.49
N LEU A 31 55.26 2.87 44.30
CA LEU A 31 56.33 2.14 45.01
C LEU A 31 55.93 1.55 46.39
N ASN A 32 54.72 1.81 46.89
CA ASN A 32 54.26 1.26 48.18
C ASN A 32 53.69 -0.17 48.09
N ILE A 33 53.78 -0.84 46.93
CA ILE A 33 53.48 -2.27 46.77
C ILE A 33 54.78 -3.12 46.73
N TYR A 34 55.96 -2.49 46.76
CA TYR A 34 57.26 -3.18 46.76
C TYR A 34 58.21 -2.58 47.82
N LYS A 35 57.68 -2.32 49.02
CA LYS A 35 58.46 -1.85 50.18
C LYS A 35 58.27 -2.72 51.43
N GLU A 36 58.08 -4.02 51.24
CA GLU A 36 58.43 -4.99 52.26
C GLU A 36 59.43 -5.99 51.68
N LYS A 37 60.63 -5.97 52.26
CA LYS A 37 61.81 -6.79 51.96
C LYS A 37 62.58 -6.43 50.69
N ASN A 38 63.43 -5.42 50.82
CA ASN A 38 64.88 -5.59 50.82
C ASN A 38 65.52 -4.20 50.68
N GLU A 39 66.10 -3.72 51.78
CA GLU A 39 67.18 -2.74 51.72
C GLU A 39 68.39 -3.45 51.15
N GLU A 40 68.54 -3.43 49.82
CA GLU A 40 69.82 -3.64 49.16
C GLU A 40 69.73 -3.20 47.69
N SER A 41 70.49 -2.16 47.38
CA SER A 41 71.15 -1.89 46.09
C SER A 41 70.32 -1.35 44.91
N GLU A 42 70.53 -0.06 44.66
CA GLU A 42 70.15 0.73 43.48
C GLU A 42 70.64 0.18 42.11
N SER A 43 71.29 -1.00 42.08
CA SER A 43 71.72 -1.69 40.86
C SER A 43 70.63 -2.54 40.18
N MET A 44 69.54 -2.91 40.87
CA MET A 44 68.42 -3.69 40.27
C MET A 44 67.31 -2.83 39.63
N GLN A 45 67.24 -1.52 39.93
CA GLN A 45 66.21 -0.64 39.36
C GLN A 45 66.46 -0.32 37.87
N ILE A 46 67.73 -0.23 37.45
CA ILE A 46 68.12 0.02 36.06
C ILE A 46 67.69 -1.15 35.16
N ASP A 47 67.68 -2.38 35.68
CA ASP A 47 67.22 -3.56 34.95
C ASP A 47 65.70 -3.65 34.82
N GLN A 48 64.93 -3.24 35.83
CA GLN A 48 63.47 -3.21 35.72
C GLN A 48 62.95 -2.09 34.82
N GLU A 49 63.58 -0.92 34.83
CA GLU A 49 63.25 0.17 33.90
C GLU A 49 63.65 -0.18 32.47
N SER A 50 64.82 -0.81 32.25
CA SER A 50 65.22 -1.27 30.93
C SER A 50 64.29 -2.39 30.41
N LEU A 51 63.84 -3.30 31.28
CA LEU A 51 62.83 -4.32 30.99
C LEU A 51 61.49 -3.69 30.64
N ARG A 52 61.01 -2.70 31.40
CA ARG A 52 59.78 -1.94 31.08
C ARG A 52 59.90 -1.20 29.75
N PHE A 53 61.02 -0.54 29.50
CA PHE A 53 61.27 0.17 28.26
C PHE A 53 61.33 -0.79 27.06
N ASN A 54 61.90 -1.97 27.25
CA ASN A 54 61.93 -3.04 26.24
C ASN A 54 60.56 -3.68 26.03
N LEU A 55 59.73 -3.81 27.06
CA LEU A 55 58.34 -4.29 26.95
C LEU A 55 57.47 -3.29 26.19
N ILE A 56 57.61 -1.99 26.51
CA ILE A 56 56.91 -0.90 25.80
C ILE A 56 57.37 -0.84 24.34
N LYS A 57 58.67 -0.95 24.06
CA LYS A 57 59.18 -1.07 22.68
C LYS A 57 58.60 -2.28 21.95
N LYS A 58 58.53 -3.45 22.60
CA LYS A 58 57.92 -4.66 22.01
C LYS A 58 56.43 -4.48 21.75
N LEU A 59 55.69 -3.82 22.64
CA LEU A 59 54.27 -3.51 22.44
C LEU A 59 54.05 -2.53 21.29
N PHE A 60 54.82 -1.45 21.21
CA PHE A 60 54.77 -0.53 20.07
C PHE A 60 55.19 -1.20 18.76
N GLN A 61 56.17 -2.11 18.79
CA GLN A 61 56.58 -2.88 17.62
C GLN A 61 55.45 -3.83 17.18
N PHE A 62 54.78 -4.48 18.14
CA PHE A 62 53.64 -5.36 17.90
C PHE A 62 52.45 -4.59 17.32
N GLU A 63 52.13 -3.43 17.88
CA GLU A 63 51.07 -2.53 17.39
C GLU A 63 51.40 -2.01 15.98
N LYS A 64 52.64 -1.58 15.74
CA LYS A 64 53.11 -1.17 14.41
C LYS A 64 53.06 -2.31 13.40
N ASN A 65 53.32 -3.55 13.83
CA ASN A 65 53.20 -4.73 13.00
C ASN A 65 51.73 -5.08 12.70
N LEU A 66 50.84 -4.98 13.70
CA LEU A 66 49.40 -5.13 13.49
C LEU A 66 48.87 -4.08 12.51
N PHE A 67 49.23 -2.81 12.68
CA PHE A 67 48.84 -1.76 11.73
C PHE A 67 49.39 -2.01 10.32
N LYS A 68 50.62 -2.51 10.19
CA LYS A 68 51.17 -2.93 8.89
C LYS A 68 50.42 -4.13 8.29
N MET A 69 49.99 -5.10 9.11
CA MET A 69 49.19 -6.24 8.66
C MET A 69 47.78 -5.81 8.22
N VAL A 70 47.15 -4.89 8.95
CA VAL A 70 45.87 -4.29 8.57
C VAL A 70 46.01 -3.50 7.26
N LYS A 71 47.11 -2.74 7.09
CA LYS A 71 47.41 -1.99 5.86
C LYS A 71 47.69 -2.88 4.65
N LYS A 72 48.07 -4.14 4.85
CA LYS A 72 48.30 -5.16 3.81
C LYS A 72 47.00 -5.83 3.31
N LYS A 73 45.84 -5.54 3.90
CA LYS A 73 44.57 -6.08 3.38
C LYS A 73 44.21 -5.34 2.09
N ASN A 74 44.31 -6.05 0.98
CA ASN A 74 43.87 -5.58 -0.33
C ASN A 74 42.33 -5.56 -0.39
N VAL A 75 41.76 -4.69 -1.24
CA VAL A 75 40.31 -4.61 -1.49
C VAL A 75 39.75 -5.97 -1.92
N THR A 76 40.55 -6.80 -2.57
CA THR A 76 40.20 -8.18 -2.96
C THR A 76 39.76 -9.03 -1.78
N ASN A 77 40.35 -8.83 -0.60
CA ASN A 77 40.03 -9.60 0.61
C ASN A 77 38.68 -9.19 1.23
N LEU A 78 38.05 -8.12 0.74
CA LEU A 78 36.73 -7.68 1.14
C LEU A 78 35.62 -8.20 0.21
N ILE A 79 35.97 -8.69 -0.98
CA ILE A 79 34.97 -9.17 -1.96
C ILE A 79 34.25 -10.41 -1.43
N ASP A 80 34.97 -11.45 -1.01
CA ASP A 80 34.34 -12.69 -0.53
C ASP A 80 33.45 -12.48 0.71
N PRO A 81 33.88 -11.71 1.74
CA PRO A 81 32.99 -11.35 2.84
C PRO A 81 31.75 -10.59 2.39
N ILE A 82 31.86 -9.66 1.45
CA ILE A 82 30.72 -8.91 0.92
C ILE A 82 29.77 -9.84 0.17
N CYS A 83 30.27 -10.75 -0.68
CA CYS A 83 29.46 -11.75 -1.36
C CYS A 83 28.71 -12.64 -0.36
N ASN A 84 29.38 -13.09 0.70
CA ASN A 84 28.76 -13.88 1.77
C ASN A 84 27.66 -13.10 2.50
N LEU A 85 27.85 -11.80 2.73
CA LEU A 85 26.81 -10.94 3.32
C LEU A 85 25.62 -10.75 2.37
N CYS A 86 25.85 -10.64 1.06
CA CYS A 86 24.78 -10.56 0.06
C CYS A 86 23.91 -11.84 0.00
N HIS A 87 24.48 -13.01 0.29
CA HIS A 87 23.70 -14.25 0.39
C HIS A 87 22.75 -14.29 1.59
N ILE A 88 23.03 -13.50 2.63
CA ILE A 88 22.21 -13.43 3.85
C ILE A 88 21.19 -12.29 3.75
N HIS A 89 21.59 -11.15 3.20
CA HIS A 89 20.77 -9.94 3.16
C HIS A 89 20.47 -9.48 1.73
N THR A 90 19.23 -9.70 1.28
CA THR A 90 18.76 -9.27 -0.04
C THR A 90 18.82 -7.75 -0.24
N ASP A 91 18.52 -6.97 0.81
CA ASP A 91 18.58 -5.50 0.77
C ASP A 91 20.01 -5.01 0.54
N LEU A 92 21.00 -5.68 1.16
CA LEU A 92 22.41 -5.37 0.94
C LEU A 92 22.80 -5.68 -0.50
N ALA A 93 22.43 -6.86 -1.01
CA ALA A 93 22.71 -7.25 -2.39
C ALA A 93 22.12 -6.24 -3.40
N HIS A 94 20.89 -5.78 -3.16
CA HIS A 94 20.25 -4.72 -3.93
C HIS A 94 21.05 -3.42 -3.90
N SER A 95 21.37 -2.89 -2.71
CA SER A 95 22.09 -1.62 -2.57
C SER A 95 23.48 -1.63 -3.20
N ILE A 96 24.19 -2.76 -3.12
CA ILE A 96 25.49 -2.94 -3.76
C ILE A 96 25.34 -2.97 -5.27
N TRP A 97 24.32 -3.68 -5.78
CA TRP A 97 24.08 -3.74 -7.22
C TRP A 97 23.73 -2.38 -7.80
N THR A 98 22.83 -1.62 -7.19
CA THR A 98 22.42 -0.31 -7.74
C THR A 98 23.62 0.64 -7.86
N GLN A 99 24.49 0.68 -6.85
CA GLN A 99 25.72 1.48 -6.87
C GLN A 99 26.78 0.99 -7.87
N LEU A 100 26.95 -0.33 -8.00
CA LEU A 100 27.94 -0.91 -8.90
C LEU A 100 27.50 -0.82 -10.36
N PHE A 101 26.21 -1.04 -10.62
CA PHE A 101 25.63 -1.01 -11.95
C PHE A 101 25.90 0.32 -12.65
N VAL A 102 25.67 1.45 -11.95
CA VAL A 102 25.93 2.79 -12.50
C VAL A 102 27.41 2.95 -12.89
N LYS A 103 28.32 2.43 -12.08
CA LYS A 103 29.77 2.47 -12.38
C LYS A 103 30.13 1.59 -13.57
N PHE A 104 29.59 0.37 -13.64
CA PHE A 104 29.84 -0.54 -14.76
C PHE A 104 29.25 -0.02 -16.07
N PHE A 105 28.05 0.55 -16.03
CA PHE A 105 27.37 1.05 -17.21
C PHE A 105 28.11 2.23 -17.84
N ASN A 106 28.76 3.07 -17.02
CA ASN A 106 29.63 4.16 -17.50
C ASN A 106 30.92 3.67 -18.19
N LEU A 107 31.33 2.42 -17.96
CA LEU A 107 32.50 1.84 -18.65
C LEU A 107 32.16 1.30 -20.04
N PHE A 108 30.88 1.16 -20.38
CA PHE A 108 30.47 0.65 -21.68
C PHE A 108 30.60 1.70 -22.79
N ASN A 109 30.95 1.24 -23.99
CA ASN A 109 30.92 2.06 -25.20
C ASN A 109 29.48 2.30 -25.66
N GLU A 110 29.23 3.34 -26.45
CA GLU A 110 27.88 3.68 -26.95
C GLU A 110 27.16 2.52 -27.66
N LYS A 111 27.88 1.75 -28.50
CA LYS A 111 27.32 0.54 -29.14
C LYS A 111 26.91 -0.56 -28.16
N GLN A 112 27.63 -0.71 -27.04
CA GLN A 112 27.29 -1.68 -26.00
C GLN A 112 26.08 -1.21 -25.20
N LYS A 113 25.99 0.09 -24.91
CA LYS A 113 24.81 0.69 -24.25
C LYS A 113 23.56 0.49 -25.10
N THR A 114 23.60 0.81 -26.40
CA THR A 114 22.43 0.61 -27.29
C THR A 114 21.99 -0.85 -27.36
N ASN A 115 22.94 -1.79 -27.42
CA ASN A 115 22.61 -3.21 -27.42
C ASN A 115 21.97 -3.66 -26.10
N LEU A 116 22.51 -3.23 -24.95
CA LEU A 116 21.94 -3.56 -23.65
C LEU A 116 20.51 -3.02 -23.54
N ILE A 117 20.29 -1.80 -24.01
CA ILE A 117 18.99 -1.13 -23.92
C ILE A 117 17.92 -1.86 -24.75
N ASN A 118 18.26 -2.33 -25.94
CA ASN A 118 17.34 -3.11 -26.78
C ASN A 118 16.89 -4.42 -26.11
N GLU A 119 17.71 -4.99 -25.23
CA GLU A 119 17.40 -6.22 -24.49
C GLU A 119 16.62 -5.98 -23.19
N LEU A 120 16.41 -4.72 -22.77
CA LEU A 120 15.72 -4.43 -21.51
C LEU A 120 14.24 -4.82 -21.55
N THR A 121 13.51 -4.46 -22.61
CA THR A 121 12.09 -4.83 -22.74
C THR A 121 11.88 -6.35 -22.70
N PRO A 122 12.58 -7.18 -23.49
CA PRO A 122 12.43 -8.63 -23.39
C PRO A 122 12.89 -9.20 -22.05
N PHE A 123 13.91 -8.60 -21.40
CA PHE A 123 14.29 -8.97 -20.03
C PHE A 123 13.15 -8.74 -19.03
N PHE A 124 12.60 -7.52 -18.97
CA PHE A 124 11.50 -7.18 -18.04
C PHE A 124 10.19 -7.94 -18.35
N ALA A 125 9.95 -8.30 -19.62
CA ALA A 125 8.79 -9.07 -20.04
C ALA A 125 8.97 -10.60 -19.89
N SER A 126 10.15 -11.07 -19.49
CA SER A 126 10.46 -12.50 -19.42
C SER A 126 9.64 -13.23 -18.34
N GLY A 127 9.11 -14.40 -18.71
CA GLY A 127 8.35 -15.27 -17.80
C GLY A 127 9.19 -15.89 -16.67
N ILE A 128 10.53 -15.81 -16.74
CA ILE A 128 11.43 -16.36 -15.71
C ILE A 128 11.22 -15.68 -14.35
N HIS A 129 10.78 -14.41 -14.36
CA HIS A 129 10.57 -13.62 -13.17
C HIS A 129 9.29 -13.98 -12.41
N CYS A 130 8.40 -14.78 -12.99
CA CYS A 130 7.17 -15.23 -12.33
C CYS A 130 7.43 -15.96 -11.00
N ILE A 131 8.61 -16.58 -10.83
CA ILE A 131 9.02 -17.26 -9.59
C ILE A 131 9.19 -16.25 -8.44
N GLN A 132 9.58 -15.02 -8.75
CA GLN A 132 9.76 -13.92 -7.78
C GLN A 132 8.54 -12.99 -7.71
N LYS A 133 7.36 -13.51 -8.07
CA LYS A 133 6.11 -12.74 -7.99
C LYS A 133 5.70 -12.51 -6.52
N ASN A 134 5.23 -11.30 -6.22
CA ASN A 134 4.84 -10.82 -4.90
C ASN A 134 5.99 -10.81 -3.86
N THR A 135 7.26 -10.86 -4.30
CA THR A 135 8.38 -10.61 -3.39
C THR A 135 8.55 -9.10 -3.20
N GLN A 136 8.94 -8.70 -1.98
CA GLN A 136 9.12 -7.28 -1.66
C GLN A 136 10.25 -6.65 -2.48
N LEU A 137 11.34 -7.39 -2.65
CA LEU A 137 12.51 -7.00 -3.43
C LEU A 137 12.81 -8.10 -4.45
N SER A 138 12.35 -7.88 -5.68
CA SER A 138 12.61 -8.78 -6.80
C SER A 138 13.85 -8.35 -7.57
N VAL A 139 14.39 -9.24 -8.40
CA VAL A 139 15.48 -8.87 -9.33
C VAL A 139 15.05 -7.70 -10.22
N LEU A 140 13.81 -7.72 -10.72
CA LEU A 140 13.27 -6.63 -11.52
C LEU A 140 13.22 -5.30 -10.78
N ASN A 141 12.97 -5.33 -9.46
CA ASN A 141 13.02 -4.13 -8.65
C ASN A 141 14.42 -3.52 -8.63
N THR A 142 15.42 -4.35 -8.31
CA THR A 142 16.83 -3.95 -8.30
C THR A 142 17.33 -3.42 -9.64
N PHE A 143 16.97 -4.08 -10.75
CA PHE A 143 17.36 -3.61 -12.08
C PHE A 143 16.64 -2.31 -12.46
N CYS A 144 15.34 -2.19 -12.22
CA CYS A 144 14.60 -0.96 -12.49
C CYS A 144 15.20 0.23 -11.71
N GLU A 145 15.49 0.03 -10.42
CA GLU A 145 16.09 1.04 -9.56
C GLU A 145 17.47 1.47 -10.09
N SER A 146 18.32 0.51 -10.45
CA SER A 146 19.66 0.79 -10.99
C SER A 146 19.65 1.57 -12.30
N MET A 147 18.63 1.36 -13.14
CA MET A 147 18.47 2.08 -14.41
C MET A 147 18.02 3.52 -14.19
N ILE A 148 17.19 3.75 -13.16
CA ILE A 148 16.69 5.08 -12.81
C ILE A 148 17.78 5.90 -12.09
N GLU A 149 18.50 5.31 -11.13
CA GLU A 149 19.61 5.97 -10.41
C GLU A 149 20.75 6.43 -11.34
N PHE A 150 20.90 5.80 -12.51
CA PHE A 150 21.87 6.23 -13.52
C PHE A 150 21.68 7.70 -13.96
N GLY A 151 20.47 8.28 -13.77
CA GLY A 151 20.30 9.73 -13.68
C GLY A 151 20.91 10.54 -14.84
N GLY A 152 20.41 10.33 -16.06
CA GLY A 152 20.84 11.08 -17.25
C GLY A 152 19.83 11.02 -18.40
N HIS A 153 20.25 11.32 -19.65
CA HIS A 153 19.41 11.20 -20.86
C HIS A 153 18.74 9.83 -21.03
N LEU A 154 19.33 8.80 -20.39
CA LEU A 154 18.80 7.45 -20.37
C LEU A 154 17.56 7.27 -19.48
N ASN A 155 17.29 8.11 -18.49
CA ASN A 155 16.07 8.00 -17.68
C ASN A 155 14.82 8.31 -18.53
N ALA A 156 14.87 9.40 -19.32
CA ALA A 156 13.81 9.72 -20.27
C ALA A 156 13.67 8.62 -21.34
N TYR A 157 14.79 8.12 -21.87
CA TYR A 157 14.78 7.05 -22.87
C TYR A 157 14.24 5.72 -22.30
N PHE A 158 14.66 5.33 -21.09
CA PHE A 158 14.21 4.14 -20.38
C PHE A 158 12.72 4.21 -20.05
N ALA A 159 12.22 5.39 -19.66
CA ALA A 159 10.79 5.66 -19.59
C ALA A 159 10.14 5.32 -20.93
N HIS A 160 10.54 5.90 -22.06
CA HIS A 160 9.89 5.64 -23.36
C HIS A 160 9.96 4.18 -23.88
N ILE A 161 10.91 3.37 -23.41
CA ILE A 161 11.07 1.98 -23.85
C ILE A 161 10.04 1.04 -23.24
N LEU A 162 9.70 1.23 -21.97
CA LEU A 162 8.81 0.31 -21.26
C LEU A 162 7.35 0.70 -21.49
N LYS A 163 6.59 -0.14 -22.19
CA LYS A 163 5.16 0.10 -22.43
C LYS A 163 4.38 0.23 -21.11
N PRO A 164 3.34 1.10 -21.03
CA PRO A 164 2.51 1.27 -19.83
C PRO A 164 1.91 -0.05 -19.30
N SER A 165 1.52 -0.97 -20.19
CA SER A 165 1.01 -2.29 -19.82
C SER A 165 2.03 -3.14 -19.05
N LEU A 166 3.30 -3.07 -19.45
CA LEU A 166 4.41 -3.74 -18.75
C LEU A 166 4.70 -3.07 -17.41
N LEU A 167 4.70 -1.73 -17.35
CA LEU A 167 4.89 -0.99 -16.09
C LEU A 167 3.80 -1.29 -15.07
N SER A 168 2.55 -1.42 -15.51
CA SER A 168 1.42 -1.88 -14.68
C SER A 168 1.63 -3.30 -14.14
N TYR A 169 2.10 -4.23 -15.00
CA TYR A 169 2.45 -5.58 -14.56
C TYR A 169 3.55 -5.58 -13.50
N LEU A 170 4.63 -4.82 -13.73
CA LEU A 170 5.77 -4.72 -12.80
C LEU A 170 5.34 -4.11 -11.46
N ALA A 171 4.50 -3.08 -11.49
CA ALA A 171 3.94 -2.47 -10.28
C ALA A 171 3.19 -3.52 -9.44
N LYS A 172 2.20 -4.20 -10.03
CA LYS A 172 1.31 -5.16 -9.36
C LYS A 172 2.03 -6.40 -8.84
N ASN A 173 2.98 -6.94 -9.60
CA ASN A 173 3.55 -8.26 -9.35
C ASN A 173 4.94 -8.22 -8.71
N HIS A 174 5.66 -7.11 -8.83
CA HIS A 174 7.04 -6.95 -8.35
C HIS A 174 7.22 -5.75 -7.41
N ASN A 175 6.11 -5.16 -6.93
CA ASN A 175 6.07 -4.08 -5.95
C ASN A 175 6.83 -2.82 -6.41
N LEU A 176 6.75 -2.52 -7.71
CA LEU A 176 7.43 -1.38 -8.36
C LEU A 176 6.53 -0.14 -8.50
N TRP A 177 5.49 -0.03 -7.68
CA TRP A 177 4.43 0.99 -7.78
C TRP A 177 4.94 2.42 -8.03
N HIS A 178 5.74 2.95 -7.12
CA HIS A 178 6.20 4.34 -7.20
C HIS A 178 7.09 4.61 -8.41
N ARG A 179 7.94 3.63 -8.79
CA ARG A 179 8.80 3.75 -9.97
C ARG A 179 8.01 3.65 -11.27
N SER A 180 7.07 2.70 -11.36
CA SER A 180 6.18 2.58 -12.52
C SER A 180 5.35 3.84 -12.73
N ILE A 181 4.81 4.44 -11.66
CA ILE A 181 4.05 5.69 -11.75
C ILE A 181 4.94 6.83 -12.27
N LEU A 182 6.13 7.00 -11.70
CA LEU A 182 7.07 8.03 -12.14
C LEU A 182 7.47 7.86 -13.62
N LEU A 183 7.71 6.62 -14.06
CA LEU A 183 8.04 6.33 -15.44
C LEU A 183 6.88 6.63 -16.38
N CYS A 184 5.65 6.28 -16.00
CA CYS A 184 4.49 6.58 -16.82
C CYS A 184 4.15 8.08 -16.85
N GLU A 185 4.35 8.82 -15.75
CA GLU A 185 4.18 10.28 -15.73
C GLU A 185 5.11 10.96 -16.74
N ASN A 186 6.36 10.48 -16.85
CA ASN A 186 7.32 10.98 -17.82
C ASN A 186 6.96 10.62 -19.27
N GLN A 187 6.17 9.57 -19.48
CA GLN A 187 5.77 9.12 -20.82
C GLN A 187 4.66 9.98 -21.46
N TYR A 188 4.02 10.90 -20.72
CA TYR A 188 2.95 11.81 -21.17
C TYR A 188 1.86 11.13 -22.03
N LEU A 189 0.65 10.98 -21.47
CA LEU A 189 -0.64 10.68 -22.18
C LEU A 189 -1.19 9.26 -22.19
N MET A 190 -0.59 8.27 -21.52
CA MET A 190 -1.20 6.93 -21.48
C MET A 190 -1.53 6.54 -20.05
N GLU A 191 -2.82 6.30 -19.77
CA GLU A 191 -3.33 5.87 -18.47
C GLU A 191 -2.47 4.69 -17.98
N PRO A 192 -1.59 4.89 -16.98
CA PRO A 192 -1.14 3.76 -16.21
C PRO A 192 -2.39 3.25 -15.50
N ASN A 193 -2.41 1.97 -15.16
CA ASN A 193 -3.46 1.38 -14.34
C ASN A 193 -3.32 1.90 -12.87
N ILE A 194 -3.32 3.24 -12.69
CA ILE A 194 -3.20 4.00 -11.43
C ILE A 194 -4.39 3.69 -10.52
N ASP A 195 -5.52 3.29 -11.13
CA ASP A 195 -6.75 2.85 -10.47
C ASP A 195 -6.51 1.87 -9.33
N VAL A 196 -5.43 1.10 -9.40
CA VAL A 196 -5.13 0.06 -8.41
C VAL A 196 -4.59 0.63 -7.09
N LEU A 197 -3.98 1.82 -7.10
CA LEU A 197 -3.59 2.50 -5.85
C LEU A 197 -4.73 3.34 -5.26
N GLN A 198 -5.85 3.50 -5.98
CA GLN A 198 -6.99 4.32 -5.58
C GLN A 198 -6.61 5.78 -5.26
N GLU A 199 -5.63 6.32 -5.97
CA GLU A 199 -5.22 7.74 -5.87
C GLU A 199 -6.10 8.60 -6.80
N GLU A 200 -7.36 8.80 -6.40
CA GLU A 200 -8.39 9.47 -7.21
C GLU A 200 -8.02 10.92 -7.58
N ASP A 201 -7.36 11.64 -6.67
CA ASP A 201 -6.89 13.01 -6.91
C ASP A 201 -5.86 13.07 -8.05
N LEU A 202 -4.94 12.09 -8.09
CA LEU A 202 -3.93 12.00 -9.15
C LEU A 202 -4.58 11.59 -10.47
N LYS A 203 -5.47 10.59 -10.47
CA LYS A 203 -6.23 10.17 -11.66
C LYS A 203 -6.99 11.35 -12.25
N THR A 204 -7.78 12.03 -11.43
CA THR A 204 -8.59 13.19 -11.84
C THR A 204 -7.70 14.35 -12.30
N GLY A 205 -6.61 14.62 -11.60
CA GLY A 205 -5.66 15.67 -11.99
C GLY A 205 -5.02 15.41 -13.36
N LEU A 206 -4.62 14.17 -13.63
CA LEU A 206 -4.05 13.78 -14.93
C LEU A 206 -5.09 13.89 -16.04
N LEU A 207 -6.30 13.37 -15.84
CA LEU A 207 -7.41 13.48 -16.79
C LEU A 207 -7.73 14.96 -17.10
N VAL A 208 -7.95 15.78 -16.07
CA VAL A 208 -8.26 17.21 -16.26
C VAL A 208 -7.09 17.98 -16.88
N SER A 209 -5.84 17.56 -16.65
CA SER A 209 -4.68 18.18 -17.30
C SER A 209 -4.53 17.78 -18.77
N ASN A 210 -5.15 16.68 -19.18
CA ASN A 210 -5.11 16.20 -20.54
C ASN A 210 -5.89 17.16 -21.47
N ARG A 211 -5.24 17.59 -22.54
CA ARG A 211 -5.80 18.55 -23.50
C ARG A 211 -6.76 17.90 -24.49
N THR A 212 -6.75 16.56 -24.61
CA THR A 212 -7.65 15.83 -25.51
C THR A 212 -9.04 15.60 -24.92
N ILE A 213 -9.21 15.81 -23.61
CA ILE A 213 -10.49 15.62 -22.92
C ILE A 213 -11.38 16.84 -23.12
N ASN A 214 -12.65 16.59 -23.40
CA ASN A 214 -13.65 17.62 -23.64
C ASN A 214 -13.90 18.47 -22.37
N ASP A 215 -14.14 19.76 -22.56
CA ASP A 215 -14.48 20.70 -21.47
C ASP A 215 -15.65 20.24 -20.57
N PRO A 216 -16.79 19.74 -21.08
CA PRO A 216 -17.86 19.23 -20.22
C PRO A 216 -17.41 18.02 -19.39
N THR A 217 -16.58 17.12 -19.93
CA THR A 217 -15.98 16.01 -19.18
C THR A 217 -15.12 16.52 -18.03
N ARG A 218 -14.28 17.53 -18.30
CA ARG A 218 -13.44 18.16 -17.27
C ARG A 218 -14.27 18.75 -16.14
N ILE A 219 -15.37 19.43 -16.47
CA ILE A 219 -16.27 20.04 -15.49
C ILE A 219 -16.97 18.95 -14.65
N ALA A 220 -17.45 17.88 -15.28
CA ALA A 220 -18.09 16.76 -14.60
C ALA A 220 -17.15 16.06 -13.61
N LEU A 221 -15.90 15.80 -14.01
CA LEU A 221 -14.85 15.23 -13.16
C LEU A 221 -14.54 16.13 -11.94
N ILE A 222 -14.54 17.45 -12.12
CA ILE A 222 -14.33 18.39 -11.00
C ILE A 222 -15.52 18.37 -10.03
N TYR A 223 -16.76 18.27 -10.53
CA TYR A 223 -17.94 18.12 -9.68
C TYR A 223 -17.89 16.82 -8.87
N GLU A 224 -17.49 15.72 -9.50
CA GLU A 224 -17.30 14.42 -8.85
C GLU A 224 -16.25 14.51 -7.74
N GLN A 225 -15.06 15.05 -8.01
CA GLN A 225 -13.98 15.21 -7.02
C GLN A 225 -14.39 16.04 -5.80
N GLN A 226 -15.35 16.96 -5.97
CA GLN A 226 -15.89 17.78 -4.88
C GLN A 226 -17.04 17.12 -4.11
N GLY A 227 -17.47 15.93 -4.51
CA GLY A 227 -18.62 15.21 -3.95
C GLY A 227 -19.98 15.76 -4.40
N MET A 228 -20.03 16.53 -5.50
CA MET A 228 -21.26 17.02 -6.13
C MET A 228 -21.77 16.01 -7.16
N TYR A 229 -22.07 14.79 -6.69
CA TYR A 229 -22.40 13.65 -7.55
C TYR A 229 -23.64 13.89 -8.42
N LEU A 230 -24.67 14.59 -7.92
CA LEU A 230 -25.89 14.85 -8.70
C LEU A 230 -25.62 15.78 -9.89
N GLN A 231 -24.77 16.79 -9.72
CA GLN A 231 -24.38 17.70 -10.81
C GLN A 231 -23.47 16.99 -11.81
N ALA A 232 -22.53 16.17 -11.32
CA ALA A 232 -21.65 15.37 -12.16
C ALA A 232 -22.46 14.36 -13.01
N GLN A 233 -23.37 13.61 -12.37
CA GLN A 233 -24.22 12.61 -13.02
C GLN A 233 -25.00 13.21 -14.20
N LYS A 234 -25.68 14.35 -13.99
CA LYS A 234 -26.43 15.03 -15.05
C LYS A 234 -25.58 15.41 -16.25
N LEU A 235 -24.35 15.89 -16.02
CA LEU A 235 -23.43 16.21 -17.11
C LEU A 235 -22.99 14.95 -17.85
N PHE A 236 -22.70 13.86 -17.15
CA PHE A 236 -22.39 12.58 -17.78
C PHE A 236 -23.56 12.06 -18.62
N GLU A 237 -24.79 12.12 -18.12
CA GLU A 237 -26.01 11.74 -18.87
C GLU A 237 -26.21 12.59 -20.13
N ASP A 238 -26.04 13.91 -20.01
CA ASP A 238 -26.11 14.84 -21.14
C ASP A 238 -25.04 14.54 -22.20
N MET A 239 -23.83 14.13 -21.80
CA MET A 239 -22.76 13.75 -22.71
C MET A 239 -23.02 12.40 -23.37
N ILE A 240 -23.42 11.39 -22.60
CA ILE A 240 -23.74 10.04 -23.09
C ILE A 240 -24.87 10.12 -24.12
N SER A 241 -25.94 10.85 -23.83
CA SER A 241 -27.08 11.02 -24.74
C SER A 241 -26.71 11.73 -26.04
N LYS A 242 -25.93 12.82 -25.99
CA LYS A 242 -25.49 13.57 -27.18
C LYS A 242 -24.48 12.81 -28.02
N ASN A 243 -23.66 11.94 -27.42
CA ASN A 243 -22.63 11.23 -28.17
C ASN A 243 -23.22 10.14 -29.07
N VAL A 244 -24.38 9.59 -28.72
CA VAL A 244 -25.17 8.70 -29.60
C VAL A 244 -25.49 9.40 -30.93
N ASP A 245 -25.77 10.71 -30.90
CA ASP A 245 -26.09 11.50 -32.10
C ASP A 245 -24.83 11.97 -32.88
N SER A 246 -23.68 12.07 -32.21
CA SER A 246 -22.39 12.57 -32.73
C SER A 246 -21.59 11.53 -33.54
N TYR A 247 -21.89 10.23 -33.42
CA TYR A 247 -21.26 9.17 -34.23
C TYR A 247 -21.36 9.38 -35.76
N LEU A 248 -22.22 10.30 -36.21
CA LEU A 248 -22.40 10.64 -37.61
C LEU A 248 -21.42 11.70 -38.15
N ASN A 249 -20.66 12.44 -37.33
CA ASN A 249 -19.77 13.49 -37.83
C ASN A 249 -18.39 13.60 -37.12
N ASP A 250 -17.37 13.64 -37.99
CA ASP A 250 -16.08 14.31 -37.87
C ASP A 250 -14.78 13.62 -37.37
N TYR A 251 -13.73 14.06 -38.06
CA TYR A 251 -12.33 13.66 -38.22
C TYR A 251 -11.42 13.66 -36.96
N LEU A 252 -11.94 13.35 -35.77
CA LEU A 252 -11.10 13.18 -34.56
C LEU A 252 -10.69 11.72 -34.34
N ASN A 253 -9.61 11.50 -33.58
CA ASN A 253 -9.06 10.18 -33.24
C ASN A 253 -10.15 9.32 -32.55
N LYS A 254 -10.79 8.42 -33.31
CA LYS A 254 -11.89 7.55 -32.84
C LYS A 254 -11.56 6.82 -31.54
N GLU A 255 -10.31 6.43 -31.32
CA GLU A 255 -9.87 5.73 -30.10
C GLU A 255 -10.01 6.61 -28.84
N GLU A 256 -9.67 7.89 -28.91
CA GLU A 256 -9.76 8.82 -27.77
C GLU A 256 -11.22 9.09 -27.38
N GLN A 257 -12.11 9.20 -28.38
CA GLN A 257 -13.55 9.36 -28.15
C GLN A 257 -14.19 8.12 -27.52
N ILE A 258 -13.75 6.92 -27.91
CA ILE A 258 -14.22 5.67 -27.30
C ILE A 258 -13.77 5.59 -25.83
N LEU A 259 -12.51 5.92 -25.55
CA LEU A 259 -11.99 5.95 -24.19
C LEU A 259 -12.73 6.95 -23.31
N GLU A 260 -13.01 8.15 -23.83
CA GLU A 260 -13.76 9.17 -23.12
C GLU A 260 -15.23 8.76 -22.88
N SER A 261 -15.86 8.09 -23.85
CA SER A 261 -17.22 7.54 -23.68
C SER A 261 -17.27 6.46 -22.61
N ASN A 262 -16.29 5.54 -22.59
CA ASN A 262 -16.19 4.51 -21.55
C ASN A 262 -15.98 5.13 -20.17
N LEU A 263 -15.18 6.20 -20.08
CA LEU A 263 -14.97 6.96 -18.85
C LEU A 263 -16.28 7.56 -18.35
N TRP A 264 -17.11 8.15 -19.21
CA TRP A 264 -18.39 8.73 -18.78
C TRP A 264 -19.31 7.68 -18.17
N GLU A 265 -19.40 6.49 -18.76
CA GLU A 265 -20.20 5.39 -18.23
C GLU A 265 -19.65 4.90 -16.87
N GLU A 266 -18.34 4.72 -16.74
CA GLU A 266 -17.69 4.36 -15.47
C GLU A 266 -17.99 5.39 -14.36
N LYS A 267 -17.86 6.68 -14.69
CA LYS A 267 -18.09 7.78 -13.75
C LYS A 267 -19.56 7.99 -13.43
N TRP A 268 -20.46 7.78 -14.39
CA TRP A 268 -21.90 7.78 -14.15
C TRP A 268 -22.28 6.66 -13.17
N VAL A 269 -21.80 5.42 -13.38
CA VAL A 269 -22.03 4.31 -12.44
C VAL A 269 -21.51 4.65 -11.05
N THR A 270 -20.35 5.29 -10.94
CA THR A 270 -19.78 5.72 -9.65
C THR A 270 -20.68 6.74 -8.95
N CYS A 271 -21.18 7.75 -9.68
CA CYS A 271 -22.14 8.71 -9.14
C CYS A 271 -23.43 8.04 -8.66
N CYS A 272 -24.00 7.11 -9.44
CA CYS A 272 -25.21 6.36 -9.05
C CYS A 272 -25.00 5.56 -7.75
N LYS A 273 -23.81 4.95 -7.58
CA LYS A 273 -23.46 4.22 -6.34
C LYS A 273 -23.41 5.15 -5.13
N GLU A 274 -22.77 6.31 -5.25
CA GLU A 274 -22.68 7.30 -4.17
C GLU A 274 -24.03 7.96 -3.86
N LEU A 275 -24.90 8.10 -4.87
CA LEU A 275 -26.27 8.62 -4.73
C LEU A 275 -27.29 7.55 -4.28
N ASN A 276 -26.86 6.29 -4.15
CA ASN A 276 -27.70 5.15 -3.77
C ASN A 276 -28.87 4.88 -4.75
N GLN A 277 -28.65 5.09 -6.06
CA GLN A 277 -29.62 4.87 -7.15
C GLN A 277 -29.50 3.46 -7.75
N TRP A 278 -29.72 2.43 -6.94
CA TRP A 278 -29.55 1.03 -7.37
C TRP A 278 -30.62 0.53 -8.35
N SER A 279 -31.80 1.15 -8.37
CA SER A 279 -32.87 0.83 -9.34
C SER A 279 -32.46 1.21 -10.76
N GLU A 280 -31.88 2.41 -10.93
CA GLU A 280 -31.38 2.91 -12.23
C GLU A 280 -30.23 2.03 -12.73
N LEU A 281 -29.34 1.60 -11.83
CA LEU A 281 -28.25 0.68 -12.17
C LEU A 281 -28.75 -0.70 -12.61
N ASN A 282 -29.83 -1.21 -12.03
CA ASN A 282 -30.43 -2.49 -12.46
C ASN A 282 -31.00 -2.42 -13.88
N GLU A 283 -31.67 -1.32 -14.22
CA GLU A 283 -32.15 -1.09 -15.59
C GLU A 283 -30.97 -1.01 -16.57
N TYR A 284 -29.91 -0.28 -16.20
CA TYR A 284 -28.68 -0.19 -16.98
C TYR A 284 -28.02 -1.56 -17.22
N ILE A 285 -27.90 -2.40 -16.19
CA ILE A 285 -27.31 -3.76 -16.33
C ILE A 285 -28.17 -4.65 -17.20
N SER A 286 -29.49 -4.52 -17.12
CA SER A 286 -30.41 -5.28 -17.99
C SER A 286 -30.20 -4.97 -19.48
N THR A 287 -29.59 -3.83 -19.80
CA THR A 287 -29.19 -3.48 -21.17
C THR A 287 -27.76 -3.90 -21.52
N LYS A 288 -26.92 -4.19 -20.51
CA LYS A 288 -25.50 -4.57 -20.65
C LYS A 288 -25.23 -5.94 -20.04
N ASP A 289 -25.33 -6.98 -20.87
CA ASP A 289 -25.22 -8.40 -20.46
C ASP A 289 -23.87 -8.81 -19.81
N ASN A 290 -22.83 -7.97 -19.82
CA ASN A 290 -21.45 -8.41 -19.52
C ASN A 290 -20.87 -7.97 -18.16
N ASP A 291 -21.47 -7.02 -17.44
CA ASP A 291 -20.92 -6.50 -16.17
C ASP A 291 -21.44 -7.23 -14.93
N LEU A 292 -21.07 -8.52 -14.82
CA LEU A 292 -21.54 -9.38 -13.73
C LEU A 292 -21.14 -8.90 -12.32
N SER A 293 -20.01 -8.19 -12.17
CA SER A 293 -19.60 -7.65 -10.85
C SER A 293 -20.56 -6.56 -10.35
N LEU A 294 -21.05 -5.72 -11.26
CA LEU A 294 -22.06 -4.70 -10.98
C LEU A 294 -23.43 -5.35 -10.78
N ALA A 295 -23.76 -6.39 -11.55
CA ALA A 295 -24.99 -7.16 -11.38
C ALA A 295 -25.10 -7.76 -9.98
N LEU A 296 -24.00 -8.34 -9.47
CA LEU A 296 -23.94 -8.84 -8.09
C LEU A 296 -24.19 -7.72 -7.09
N ASP A 297 -23.53 -6.56 -7.24
CA ASP A 297 -23.74 -5.39 -6.38
C ASP A 297 -25.20 -4.93 -6.33
N CYS A 298 -25.89 -4.95 -7.48
CA CYS A 298 -27.29 -4.52 -7.53
C CYS A 298 -28.26 -5.59 -7.01
N ALA A 299 -27.95 -6.88 -7.20
CA ALA A 299 -28.77 -8.00 -6.75
C ALA A 299 -29.02 -7.99 -5.23
N TRP A 300 -27.98 -7.80 -4.41
CA TRP A 300 -28.15 -7.81 -2.95
C TRP A 300 -28.67 -6.47 -2.40
N LYS A 301 -28.55 -5.37 -3.14
CA LYS A 301 -28.96 -4.03 -2.67
C LYS A 301 -30.38 -3.67 -3.09
N SER A 302 -30.78 -4.00 -4.32
CA SER A 302 -32.11 -3.71 -4.84
C SER A 302 -33.06 -4.85 -4.46
N GLN A 303 -33.96 -4.61 -3.51
CA GLN A 303 -35.01 -5.54 -3.06
C GLN A 303 -34.52 -6.95 -2.63
N SER A 304 -33.20 -7.13 -2.47
CA SER A 304 -32.57 -8.43 -2.15
C SER A 304 -32.99 -9.54 -3.10
N ASP A 305 -32.82 -9.34 -4.42
CA ASP A 305 -33.09 -10.37 -5.42
C ASP A 305 -31.99 -11.46 -5.38
N TRP A 306 -32.17 -12.38 -4.43
CA TRP A 306 -31.27 -13.51 -4.24
C TRP A 306 -31.28 -14.50 -5.42
N GLN A 307 -32.32 -14.48 -6.27
CA GLN A 307 -32.37 -15.34 -7.46
C GLN A 307 -31.45 -14.81 -8.54
N LEU A 308 -31.45 -13.50 -8.80
CA LEU A 308 -30.49 -12.87 -9.70
C LEU A 308 -29.04 -13.03 -9.17
N MET A 309 -28.83 -12.91 -7.86
CA MET A 309 -27.54 -13.21 -7.25
C MET A 309 -27.10 -14.66 -7.55
N LYS A 310 -28.00 -15.63 -7.39
CA LYS A 310 -27.73 -17.05 -7.68
C LYS A 310 -27.32 -17.25 -9.13
N THR A 311 -28.06 -16.70 -10.10
CA THR A 311 -27.74 -16.87 -11.52
C THR A 311 -26.39 -16.24 -11.88
N CYS A 312 -26.09 -15.03 -11.39
CA CYS A 312 -24.80 -14.38 -11.63
C CYS A 312 -23.62 -15.16 -11.03
N LEU A 313 -23.76 -15.67 -9.79
CA LEU A 313 -22.72 -16.49 -9.15
C LEU A 313 -22.50 -17.82 -9.88
N MET A 314 -23.53 -18.37 -10.53
CA MET A 314 -23.47 -19.63 -11.26
C MET A 314 -22.83 -19.54 -12.63
N THR A 315 -23.04 -18.41 -13.31
CA THR A 315 -22.45 -18.16 -14.61
C THR A 315 -20.92 -18.01 -14.53
N GLN A 316 -20.39 -17.55 -13.38
CA GLN A 316 -18.96 -17.34 -13.20
C GLN A 316 -18.22 -18.54 -12.61
N LYS A 317 -17.07 -18.87 -13.22
CA LYS A 317 -16.07 -19.76 -12.62
C LYS A 317 -14.98 -18.94 -11.96
N GLU A 318 -14.43 -19.45 -10.86
CA GLU A 318 -13.36 -18.81 -10.07
C GLU A 318 -12.20 -18.27 -10.94
N ASN A 319 -11.80 -19.02 -11.97
CA ASN A 319 -10.69 -18.65 -12.85
C ASN A 319 -10.95 -17.42 -13.75
N ASN A 320 -12.22 -17.07 -13.97
CA ASN A 320 -12.60 -15.94 -14.83
C ASN A 320 -12.68 -14.62 -14.06
N ILE A 321 -12.51 -14.65 -12.73
CA ILE A 321 -12.71 -13.51 -11.86
C ILE A 321 -11.38 -12.77 -11.70
N PRO A 322 -11.36 -11.44 -11.89
CA PRO A 322 -10.19 -10.63 -11.59
C PRO A 322 -9.70 -10.87 -10.15
N LYS A 323 -8.38 -11.06 -9.97
CA LYS A 323 -7.80 -11.46 -8.68
C LYS A 323 -8.05 -10.44 -7.56
N ASP A 324 -8.14 -9.17 -7.93
CA ASP A 324 -8.47 -8.03 -7.09
C ASP A 324 -9.94 -8.03 -6.62
N GLN A 325 -10.85 -8.67 -7.34
CA GLN A 325 -12.27 -8.79 -6.99
C GLN A 325 -12.64 -10.16 -6.39
N LEU A 326 -11.69 -11.10 -6.34
CA LEU A 326 -11.95 -12.48 -5.92
C LEU A 326 -12.46 -12.58 -4.48
N TRP A 327 -11.96 -11.74 -3.58
CA TRP A 327 -12.46 -11.68 -2.19
C TRP A 327 -13.94 -11.29 -2.13
N LYS A 328 -14.37 -10.36 -3.00
CA LYS A 328 -15.74 -9.85 -3.06
C LYS A 328 -16.69 -10.90 -3.62
N TRP A 329 -16.25 -11.69 -4.60
CA TRP A 329 -17.03 -12.82 -5.10
C TRP A 329 -17.29 -13.89 -4.02
N TYR A 330 -16.26 -14.27 -3.26
CA TYR A 330 -16.46 -15.20 -2.14
C TYR A 330 -17.35 -14.61 -1.04
N LEU A 331 -17.27 -13.28 -0.81
CA LEU A 331 -18.14 -12.58 0.13
C LEU A 331 -19.61 -12.71 -0.31
N PHE A 332 -19.91 -12.50 -1.58
CA PHE A 332 -21.26 -12.66 -2.12
C PHE A 332 -21.77 -14.09 -2.08
N GLN A 333 -20.91 -15.09 -2.28
CA GLN A 333 -21.27 -16.48 -2.04
C GLN A 333 -21.65 -16.70 -0.57
N GLY A 334 -20.90 -16.11 0.37
CA GLY A 334 -21.23 -16.14 1.79
C GLY A 334 -22.57 -15.47 2.09
N TYR A 335 -22.82 -14.27 1.56
CA TYR A 335 -24.09 -13.56 1.72
C TYR A 335 -25.27 -14.39 1.24
N TYR A 336 -25.16 -14.97 0.04
CA TYR A 336 -26.21 -15.81 -0.53
C TYR A 336 -26.51 -17.04 0.35
N LEU A 337 -25.48 -17.73 0.87
CA LEU A 337 -25.64 -18.92 1.71
C LEU A 337 -26.24 -18.60 3.09
N VAL A 338 -25.85 -17.48 3.68
CA VAL A 338 -26.46 -17.01 4.92
C VAL A 338 -27.94 -16.76 4.64
N CYS A 339 -28.28 -15.97 3.62
CA CYS A 339 -29.67 -15.58 3.39
C CYS A 339 -30.57 -16.73 2.88
N ASN A 340 -30.01 -17.76 2.24
CA ASN A 340 -30.73 -18.90 1.66
C ASN A 340 -30.11 -20.23 2.15
N PRO A 341 -30.31 -20.60 3.42
CA PRO A 341 -29.68 -21.78 4.02
C PRO A 341 -30.17 -23.10 3.39
N ASP A 342 -31.40 -23.13 2.86
CA ASP A 342 -32.01 -24.32 2.26
C ASP A 342 -31.40 -24.69 0.90
N ASP A 343 -30.77 -23.72 0.22
CA ASP A 343 -30.15 -23.89 -1.10
C ASP A 343 -28.76 -24.56 -1.04
N LEU A 344 -28.36 -25.10 0.13
CA LEU A 344 -27.11 -25.85 0.34
C LEU A 344 -26.91 -26.99 -0.67
N HIS A 345 -28.00 -27.56 -1.16
CA HIS A 345 -28.01 -28.59 -2.19
C HIS A 345 -27.21 -28.21 -3.45
N HIS A 346 -27.21 -26.91 -3.78
CA HIS A 346 -26.53 -26.40 -4.95
C HIS A 346 -24.99 -26.48 -4.85
N LEU A 347 -24.41 -26.24 -3.67
CA LEU A 347 -22.94 -26.36 -3.47
C LEU A 347 -22.48 -27.81 -3.50
N MET A 348 -23.32 -28.74 -3.05
CA MET A 348 -23.05 -30.17 -3.13
C MET A 348 -22.98 -30.66 -4.58
N LEU A 349 -23.79 -30.09 -5.48
CA LEU A 349 -23.79 -30.41 -6.91
C LEU A 349 -22.54 -29.91 -7.66
N GLN A 350 -21.81 -28.93 -7.11
CA GLN A 350 -20.52 -28.47 -7.66
C GLN A 350 -19.32 -29.35 -7.27
N GLY A 351 -19.55 -30.52 -6.68
CA GLY A 351 -18.49 -31.47 -6.32
C GLY A 351 -17.63 -31.06 -5.13
N GLN A 352 -18.08 -30.09 -4.33
CA GLN A 352 -17.42 -29.72 -3.07
C GLN A 352 -17.87 -30.69 -1.96
N SER A 353 -16.93 -31.26 -1.21
CA SER A 353 -17.19 -32.11 -0.03
C SER A 353 -17.69 -31.28 1.15
N VAL A 354 -18.88 -30.71 1.01
CA VAL A 354 -19.50 -29.86 2.05
C VAL A 354 -20.42 -30.72 2.90
N PHE A 355 -20.08 -30.87 4.19
CA PHE A 355 -20.83 -31.69 5.13
C PHE A 355 -21.92 -30.90 5.88
N SER A 356 -21.78 -29.58 6.01
CA SER A 356 -22.72 -28.71 6.74
C SER A 356 -22.67 -27.26 6.25
N LEU A 357 -23.74 -26.50 6.54
CA LEU A 357 -23.81 -25.05 6.26
C LEU A 357 -22.68 -24.27 6.96
N SER A 358 -22.37 -24.63 8.22
CA SER A 358 -21.25 -24.02 8.98
C SER A 358 -19.93 -24.19 8.26
N ALA A 359 -19.61 -25.43 7.85
CA ALA A 359 -18.37 -25.73 7.15
C ALA A 359 -18.29 -24.99 5.79
N ALA A 360 -19.42 -24.85 5.09
CA ALA A 360 -19.49 -24.13 3.83
C ALA A 360 -19.14 -22.64 4.03
N ILE A 361 -19.77 -21.99 5.00
CA ILE A 361 -19.60 -20.55 5.26
C ILE A 361 -18.21 -20.26 5.83
N GLU A 362 -17.73 -21.06 6.78
CA GLU A 362 -16.36 -20.94 7.31
C GLU A 362 -15.32 -21.06 6.18
N SER A 363 -15.52 -21.99 5.25
CA SER A 363 -14.66 -22.11 4.07
C SER A 363 -14.71 -20.87 3.17
N LYS A 364 -15.90 -20.25 2.98
CA LYS A 364 -16.01 -19.00 2.21
C LYS A 364 -15.30 -17.85 2.92
N VAL A 365 -15.51 -17.68 4.22
CA VAL A 365 -14.85 -16.66 5.05
C VAL A 365 -13.32 -16.81 4.97
N GLU A 366 -12.80 -18.03 5.09
CA GLU A 366 -11.36 -18.30 4.96
C GLU A 366 -10.84 -17.89 3.57
N LYS A 367 -11.54 -18.27 2.50
CA LYS A 367 -11.18 -17.89 1.11
C LYS A 367 -11.22 -16.38 0.89
N CYS A 368 -12.22 -15.68 1.42
CA CYS A 368 -12.29 -14.21 1.40
C CYS A 368 -11.04 -13.61 2.04
N MET A 369 -10.72 -14.03 3.27
CA MET A 369 -9.59 -13.52 4.05
C MET A 369 -8.25 -13.78 3.36
N ILE A 370 -8.01 -15.00 2.87
CA ILE A 370 -6.78 -15.35 2.17
C ILE A 370 -6.63 -14.51 0.89
N SER A 371 -7.72 -14.30 0.14
CA SER A 371 -7.69 -13.48 -1.06
C SER A 371 -7.39 -12.01 -0.74
N ALA A 372 -8.05 -11.43 0.26
CA ALA A 372 -7.81 -10.05 0.69
C ALA A 372 -6.37 -9.85 1.20
N LEU A 373 -5.83 -10.81 1.97
CA LEU A 373 -4.44 -10.78 2.44
C LEU A 373 -3.42 -10.91 1.31
N LYS A 374 -3.73 -11.69 0.27
CA LYS A 374 -2.89 -11.77 -0.94
C LYS A 374 -2.81 -10.43 -1.66
N GLU A 375 -3.92 -9.72 -1.79
CA GLU A 375 -3.93 -8.37 -2.38
C GLU A 375 -3.26 -7.34 -1.48
N TRP A 376 -3.48 -7.40 -0.15
CA TRP A 376 -2.77 -6.54 0.81
C TRP A 376 -1.25 -6.64 0.66
N ARG A 377 -0.74 -7.85 0.49
CA ARG A 377 0.70 -8.09 0.29
C ARG A 377 1.24 -7.58 -1.05
N ARG A 378 0.38 -7.33 -2.05
CA ARG A 378 0.77 -6.75 -3.34
C ARG A 378 0.86 -5.23 -3.31
N LEU A 379 0.17 -4.59 -2.38
CA LEU A 379 0.20 -3.14 -2.23
C LEU A 379 1.57 -2.65 -1.69
N PRO A 380 1.89 -1.35 -1.88
CA PRO A 380 3.08 -0.75 -1.29
C PRO A 380 3.16 -0.97 0.22
N LYS A 381 4.38 -0.95 0.79
CA LYS A 381 4.56 -1.03 2.25
C LYS A 381 3.94 0.17 2.99
N LEU A 382 3.84 1.31 2.32
CA LEU A 382 3.20 2.50 2.82
C LEU A 382 1.68 2.33 2.73
N ILE A 383 0.97 2.74 3.77
CA ILE A 383 -0.49 2.72 3.78
C ILE A 383 -0.99 3.77 2.77
N THR A 384 -1.84 3.33 1.86
CA THR A 384 -2.44 4.10 0.76
C THR A 384 -3.97 3.95 0.80
N PRO A 385 -4.75 4.76 0.08
CA PRO A 385 -6.20 4.60 -0.04
C PRO A 385 -6.63 3.19 -0.46
N ALA A 386 -5.85 2.52 -1.33
CA ALA A 386 -6.08 1.11 -1.69
C ALA A 386 -6.17 0.16 -0.48
N HIS A 387 -5.40 0.42 0.59
CA HIS A 387 -5.49 -0.38 1.82
C HIS A 387 -6.82 -0.17 2.55
N THR A 388 -7.38 1.04 2.49
CA THR A 388 -8.68 1.35 3.11
C THR A 388 -9.77 0.43 2.56
N SER A 389 -9.82 0.21 1.25
CA SER A 389 -10.80 -0.72 0.63
C SER A 389 -10.68 -2.16 1.15
N LEU A 390 -9.47 -2.63 1.43
CA LEU A 390 -9.24 -3.96 2.01
C LEU A 390 -9.56 -4.03 3.51
N LEU A 391 -9.39 -2.93 4.26
CA LEU A 391 -9.85 -2.85 5.65
C LEU A 391 -11.38 -2.84 5.73
N GLN A 392 -12.02 -2.11 4.82
CA GLN A 392 -13.48 -2.11 4.65
C GLN A 392 -14.01 -3.51 4.31
N ALA A 393 -13.32 -4.23 3.41
CA ALA A 393 -13.59 -5.63 3.10
C ALA A 393 -13.43 -6.54 4.34
N ALA A 394 -12.38 -6.35 5.15
CA ALA A 394 -12.17 -7.11 6.37
C ALA A 394 -13.33 -6.94 7.37
N GLN A 395 -13.88 -5.73 7.49
CA GLN A 395 -15.09 -5.51 8.30
C GLN A 395 -16.28 -6.31 7.74
N GLN A 396 -16.54 -6.26 6.42
CA GLN A 396 -17.62 -7.02 5.80
C GLN A 396 -17.48 -8.53 5.98
N ILE A 397 -16.26 -9.07 5.91
CA ILE A 397 -15.97 -10.50 6.12
C ILE A 397 -16.24 -10.92 7.57
N ILE A 398 -15.88 -10.09 8.55
CA ILE A 398 -16.19 -10.36 9.95
C ILE A 398 -17.71 -10.28 10.18
N GLU A 399 -18.38 -9.27 9.61
CA GLU A 399 -19.84 -9.14 9.72
C GLU A 399 -20.59 -10.29 9.02
N LEU A 400 -20.03 -10.92 7.99
CA LEU A 400 -20.55 -12.17 7.41
C LEU A 400 -20.52 -13.31 8.44
N GLN A 401 -19.39 -13.51 9.12
CA GLN A 401 -19.28 -14.57 10.13
C GLN A 401 -20.22 -14.31 11.33
N GLU A 402 -20.29 -13.05 11.79
CA GLU A 402 -21.20 -12.63 12.86
C GLU A 402 -22.68 -12.79 12.45
N ALA A 403 -23.03 -12.47 11.20
CA ALA A 403 -24.37 -12.66 10.65
C ALA A 403 -24.78 -14.14 10.60
N PHE A 404 -23.86 -15.03 10.21
CA PHE A 404 -24.10 -16.47 10.25
C PHE A 404 -24.40 -16.96 11.68
N GLN A 405 -23.66 -16.47 12.69
CA GLN A 405 -23.94 -16.79 14.09
C GLN A 405 -25.32 -16.32 14.53
N ILE A 406 -25.74 -15.10 14.13
CA ILE A 406 -27.11 -14.62 14.38
C ILE A 406 -28.12 -15.61 13.81
N GLN A 407 -27.93 -16.04 12.56
CA GLN A 407 -28.88 -16.94 11.91
C GLN A 407 -28.92 -18.33 12.54
N GLN A 408 -27.77 -18.91 12.89
CA GLN A 408 -27.69 -20.18 13.60
C GLN A 408 -28.42 -20.14 14.95
N ASN A 409 -28.28 -19.01 15.66
CA ASN A 409 -28.95 -18.77 16.93
C ASN A 409 -30.48 -18.64 16.78
N LEU A 410 -30.98 -18.23 15.61
CA LEU A 410 -32.40 -18.17 15.31
C LEU A 410 -32.96 -19.52 14.85
N THR A 411 -32.28 -20.26 13.97
CA THR A 411 -32.82 -21.49 13.38
C THR A 411 -32.66 -22.73 14.25
N THR A 412 -31.55 -22.86 15.00
CA THR A 412 -31.24 -24.03 15.82
C THR A 412 -30.78 -23.67 17.23
N PRO A 413 -31.61 -23.02 18.07
CA PRO A 413 -31.19 -22.65 19.42
C PRO A 413 -31.08 -23.89 20.33
N ILE A 414 -29.87 -24.24 20.76
CA ILE A 414 -29.64 -25.25 21.82
C ILE A 414 -30.24 -24.75 23.15
N ASN A 415 -30.12 -23.44 23.42
CA ASN A 415 -30.75 -22.73 24.54
C ASN A 415 -31.20 -21.33 24.08
N GLN A 416 -32.51 -21.10 24.03
CA GLN A 416 -33.08 -19.83 23.55
C GLN A 416 -32.57 -18.59 24.33
N THR A 417 -32.34 -18.72 25.64
CA THR A 417 -31.90 -17.58 26.45
C THR A 417 -30.47 -17.19 26.13
N GLN A 418 -29.60 -18.18 25.94
CA GLN A 418 -28.20 -17.97 25.61
C GLN A 418 -28.03 -17.46 24.17
N ALA A 419 -28.71 -18.09 23.21
CA ALA A 419 -28.71 -17.66 21.80
C ALA A 419 -29.16 -16.19 21.67
N LEU A 420 -30.17 -15.78 22.44
CA LEU A 420 -30.64 -14.40 22.49
C LEU A 420 -29.59 -13.45 23.09
N GLN A 421 -28.89 -13.83 24.16
CA GLN A 421 -27.84 -13.01 24.77
C GLN A 421 -26.65 -12.80 23.82
N GLU A 422 -26.21 -13.86 23.14
CA GLU A 422 -25.14 -13.80 22.14
C GLU A 422 -25.52 -12.88 20.98
N THR A 423 -26.74 -13.02 20.46
CA THR A 423 -27.27 -12.17 19.39
C THR A 423 -27.31 -10.70 19.80
N LYS A 424 -27.77 -10.39 21.02
CA LYS A 424 -27.72 -9.02 21.57
C LYS A 424 -26.29 -8.50 21.70
N GLY A 425 -25.33 -9.36 22.04
CA GLY A 425 -23.91 -9.05 22.07
C GLY A 425 -23.40 -8.59 20.71
N ILE A 426 -23.69 -9.36 19.65
CA ILE A 426 -23.31 -9.02 18.27
C ILE A 426 -23.93 -7.69 17.84
N ILE A 427 -25.23 -7.50 18.06
CA ILE A 427 -25.92 -6.23 17.71
C ILE A 427 -25.28 -5.04 18.44
N LYS A 428 -24.90 -5.20 19.72
CA LYS A 428 -24.19 -4.14 20.46
C LYS A 428 -22.82 -3.83 19.85
N THR A 429 -22.09 -4.85 19.43
CA THR A 429 -20.79 -4.69 18.77
C THR A 429 -20.93 -3.95 17.43
N TRP A 430 -21.91 -4.33 16.60
CA TRP A 430 -22.21 -3.65 15.33
C TRP A 430 -22.49 -2.16 15.54
N ARG A 431 -23.23 -1.79 16.59
CA ARG A 431 -23.49 -0.38 16.93
C ARG A 431 -22.23 0.44 17.22
N THR A 432 -21.17 -0.19 17.71
CA THR A 432 -19.89 0.47 18.00
C THR A 432 -18.91 0.45 16.83
N ARG A 433 -19.06 -0.49 15.90
CA ARG A 433 -18.20 -0.66 14.72
C ARG A 433 -18.82 0.06 13.52
N LEU A 434 -18.75 1.39 13.49
CA LEU A 434 -19.24 2.20 12.38
C LEU A 434 -18.10 2.55 11.42
N PRO A 435 -18.38 2.71 10.12
CA PRO A 435 -17.46 3.34 9.18
C PRO A 435 -16.99 4.72 9.65
N LEU A 436 -15.87 5.18 9.09
CA LEU A 436 -15.35 6.52 9.34
C LEU A 436 -16.20 7.56 8.63
N ILE A 437 -16.23 8.78 9.18
CA ILE A 437 -17.02 9.89 8.62
C ILE A 437 -16.55 10.27 7.21
N ASN A 438 -15.29 9.99 6.88
CA ASN A 438 -14.68 10.28 5.58
C ASN A 438 -14.73 9.08 4.62
N ASP A 439 -15.27 7.93 5.04
CA ASP A 439 -15.48 6.81 4.12
C ASP A 439 -16.56 7.15 3.09
N ASN A 440 -16.45 6.55 1.91
CA ASN A 440 -17.40 6.71 0.81
C ASN A 440 -18.84 6.34 1.23
N LEU A 441 -19.83 7.03 0.65
CA LEU A 441 -21.24 6.79 0.97
C LEU A 441 -21.68 5.39 0.54
N SER A 442 -21.13 4.90 -0.56
CA SER A 442 -21.35 3.53 -1.02
C SER A 442 -20.98 2.50 0.04
N TYR A 443 -19.84 2.66 0.73
CA TYR A 443 -19.43 1.76 1.81
C TYR A 443 -20.33 1.87 3.04
N TRP A 444 -20.71 3.09 3.43
CA TRP A 444 -21.71 3.28 4.48
C TRP A 444 -22.99 2.53 4.17
N ASN A 445 -23.47 2.64 2.93
CA ASN A 445 -24.65 1.95 2.47
C ASN A 445 -24.49 0.43 2.54
N ASP A 446 -23.32 -0.11 2.18
CA ASP A 446 -23.06 -1.55 2.26
C ASP A 446 -23.27 -2.10 3.67
N ILE A 447 -22.65 -1.44 4.67
CA ILE A 447 -22.76 -1.85 6.06
C ILE A 447 -24.20 -1.70 6.58
N PHE A 448 -24.88 -0.61 6.23
CA PHE A 448 -26.25 -0.41 6.70
C PHE A 448 -27.24 -1.38 6.06
N GLN A 449 -27.14 -1.63 4.77
CA GLN A 449 -28.03 -2.54 4.05
C GLN A 449 -27.88 -3.98 4.60
N TRP A 450 -26.65 -4.43 4.81
CA TRP A 450 -26.37 -5.75 5.39
C TRP A 450 -26.99 -5.89 6.79
N ARG A 451 -26.80 -4.89 7.64
CA ARG A 451 -27.35 -4.90 9.01
C ARG A 451 -28.87 -4.81 9.01
N GLN A 452 -29.45 -3.99 8.13
CA GLN A 452 -30.89 -3.85 7.99
C GLN A 452 -31.54 -5.19 7.70
N PHE A 453 -31.01 -5.94 6.72
CA PHE A 453 -31.50 -7.27 6.37
C PHE A 453 -31.55 -8.22 7.59
N HIS A 454 -30.48 -8.26 8.39
CA HIS A 454 -30.42 -9.11 9.57
C HIS A 454 -31.30 -8.63 10.72
N TYR A 455 -31.45 -7.31 10.91
CA TYR A 455 -32.35 -6.76 11.92
C TYR A 455 -33.82 -7.01 11.58
N GLU A 456 -34.21 -6.92 10.32
CA GLU A 456 -35.55 -7.28 9.84
C GLU A 456 -35.81 -8.78 10.03
N SER A 457 -34.85 -9.63 9.63
CA SER A 457 -34.92 -11.08 9.84
C SER A 457 -35.07 -11.46 11.32
N PHE A 458 -34.30 -10.82 12.20
CA PHE A 458 -34.40 -10.99 13.65
C PHE A 458 -35.78 -10.57 14.18
N THR A 459 -36.29 -9.41 13.75
CA THR A 459 -37.59 -8.89 14.20
C THR A 459 -38.73 -9.83 13.78
N ASN A 460 -38.74 -10.25 12.51
CA ASN A 460 -39.73 -11.18 11.95
C ASN A 460 -39.75 -12.54 12.66
N TYR A 461 -38.60 -13.04 13.11
CA TYR A 461 -38.52 -14.29 13.86
C TYR A 461 -39.23 -14.20 15.20
N PHE A 462 -38.94 -13.15 15.98
CA PHE A 462 -39.54 -12.98 17.31
C PHE A 462 -41.03 -12.67 17.23
N GLU A 463 -41.47 -11.88 16.24
CA GLU A 463 -42.90 -11.64 16.00
C GLU A 463 -43.67 -12.95 15.73
N LYS A 464 -43.06 -13.91 15.03
CA LYS A 464 -43.67 -15.22 14.73
C LYS A 464 -43.67 -16.19 15.91
N GLN A 465 -42.61 -16.20 16.73
CA GLN A 465 -42.47 -17.20 17.81
C GLN A 465 -43.18 -16.83 19.11
N GLN A 466 -43.20 -15.56 19.49
CA GLN A 466 -43.93 -15.07 20.67
C GLN A 466 -44.30 -13.60 20.48
N PRO A 467 -45.58 -13.19 20.64
CA PRO A 467 -45.96 -11.79 20.69
C PRO A 467 -45.50 -11.17 22.04
N ASN A 468 -44.20 -11.17 22.31
CA ASN A 468 -43.59 -10.49 23.43
C ASN A 468 -42.87 -9.23 22.91
N PRO A 469 -43.53 -8.06 22.94
CA PRO A 469 -43.10 -6.86 22.21
C PRO A 469 -41.70 -6.37 22.60
N ASN A 470 -41.23 -6.69 23.81
CA ASN A 470 -39.94 -6.25 24.32
C ASN A 470 -38.73 -6.87 23.60
N GLN A 471 -38.85 -8.08 23.04
CA GLN A 471 -37.75 -8.74 22.35
C GLN A 471 -37.66 -8.32 20.87
N ALA A 472 -38.80 -8.20 20.18
CA ALA A 472 -38.88 -7.66 18.83
C ALA A 472 -38.45 -6.18 18.76
N MET A 473 -38.74 -5.39 19.80
CA MET A 473 -38.34 -3.98 19.90
C MET A 473 -36.83 -3.74 19.76
N LEU A 474 -35.97 -4.71 20.06
CA LEU A 474 -34.52 -4.54 19.91
C LEU A 474 -34.10 -4.41 18.44
N GLY A 475 -34.67 -5.21 17.55
CA GLY A 475 -34.44 -5.11 16.10
C GLY A 475 -34.99 -3.80 15.56
N VAL A 476 -36.20 -3.42 15.96
CA VAL A 476 -36.84 -2.15 15.61
C VAL A 476 -36.02 -0.94 16.09
N HIS A 477 -35.49 -0.97 17.32
CA HIS A 477 -34.62 0.09 17.83
C HIS A 477 -33.28 0.15 17.12
N ALA A 478 -32.70 -1.00 16.75
CA ALA A 478 -31.45 -1.05 15.98
C ALA A 478 -31.64 -0.46 14.57
N LEU A 479 -32.73 -0.82 13.88
CA LEU A 479 -33.14 -0.25 12.59
C LEU A 479 -33.34 1.27 12.70
N ALA A 480 -34.12 1.73 13.67
CA ALA A 480 -34.39 3.15 13.88
C ALA A 480 -33.11 3.95 14.18
N GLN A 481 -32.13 3.36 14.86
CA GLN A 481 -30.83 3.99 15.09
C GLN A 481 -29.98 4.04 13.82
N GLY A 482 -29.96 2.96 13.03
CA GLY A 482 -29.31 2.94 11.71
C GLY A 482 -29.83 4.07 10.82
N SER A 483 -31.16 4.19 10.70
CA SER A 483 -31.80 5.27 9.94
C SER A 483 -31.47 6.65 10.47
N LYS A 484 -31.40 6.84 11.80
CA LYS A 484 -31.00 8.12 12.42
C LYS A 484 -29.54 8.49 12.09
N ILE A 485 -28.64 7.51 12.13
CA ILE A 485 -27.22 7.73 11.80
C ILE A 485 -27.08 8.09 10.32
N ARG A 486 -27.77 7.36 9.42
CA ARG A 486 -27.82 7.68 7.98
C ARG A 486 -28.29 9.12 7.73
N ILE A 487 -29.42 9.52 8.30
CA ILE A 487 -29.95 10.89 8.18
C ILE A 487 -28.96 11.93 8.69
N ARG A 488 -28.23 11.63 9.78
CA ARG A 488 -27.22 12.54 10.34
C ARG A 488 -26.02 12.70 9.40
N ILE A 489 -25.58 11.62 8.75
CA ILE A 489 -24.50 11.63 7.76
C ILE A 489 -24.92 12.41 6.53
N GLU A 490 -26.10 12.13 5.97
CA GLU A 490 -26.64 12.87 4.82
C GLU A 490 -26.75 14.39 5.10
N LYS A 491 -27.17 14.77 6.32
CA LYS A 491 -27.21 16.18 6.75
C LYS A 491 -25.83 16.79 6.87
N ASN A 492 -24.84 16.06 7.40
CA ASN A 492 -23.48 16.54 7.52
C ASN A 492 -22.83 16.71 6.15
N LEU A 493 -23.03 15.78 5.22
CA LEU A 493 -22.51 15.87 3.86
C LEU A 493 -23.12 17.03 3.09
N LYS A 494 -24.44 17.25 3.19
CA LYS A 494 -25.10 18.45 2.65
C LYS A 494 -24.52 19.76 3.22
N LYS A 495 -24.02 19.73 4.46
CA LYS A 495 -23.35 20.89 5.08
C LYS A 495 -21.92 21.07 4.56
N PHE A 496 -21.16 19.99 4.39
CA PHE A 496 -19.81 19.99 3.83
C PHE A 496 -19.78 20.44 2.36
N THR A 497 -20.68 19.93 1.52
CA THR A 497 -20.78 20.33 0.10
C THR A 497 -21.16 21.81 -0.06
N LYS A 498 -22.07 22.31 0.79
CA LYS A 498 -22.45 23.73 0.83
C LYS A 498 -21.32 24.65 1.30
N GLN A 499 -20.44 24.18 2.20
CA GLN A 499 -19.25 24.92 2.61
C GLN A 499 -18.16 24.93 1.52
N ASN A 500 -18.01 23.83 0.78
CA ASN A 500 -17.07 23.74 -0.34
C ASN A 500 -17.46 24.60 -1.54
N LEU A 501 -18.76 24.79 -1.83
CA LEU A 501 -19.23 25.73 -2.85
C LEU A 501 -18.71 27.17 -2.65
N ASN A 502 -18.55 27.62 -1.41
CA ASN A 502 -17.95 28.93 -1.12
C ASN A 502 -16.42 28.96 -1.38
N LEU A 503 -15.75 27.81 -1.31
CA LEU A 503 -14.33 27.66 -1.63
C LEU A 503 -14.08 27.50 -3.14
N VAL A 504 -15.07 27.06 -3.94
CA VAL A 504 -14.96 26.93 -5.41
C VAL A 504 -14.66 28.27 -6.08
N TYR A 505 -15.21 29.38 -5.57
CA TYR A 505 -14.92 30.71 -6.10
C TYR A 505 -13.47 31.17 -5.83
N LEU A 506 -12.80 30.58 -4.82
CA LEU A 506 -11.41 30.88 -4.46
C LEU A 506 -10.40 29.85 -5.01
N ASN A 507 -10.80 28.58 -5.18
CA ASN A 507 -9.94 27.48 -5.61
C ASN A 507 -9.74 27.38 -7.13
N TRP A 508 -10.47 28.15 -7.94
CA TRP A 508 -10.24 28.23 -9.38
C TRP A 508 -8.81 28.71 -9.73
N LYS A 509 -8.14 29.44 -8.82
CA LYS A 509 -6.70 29.76 -8.90
C LYS A 509 -5.78 28.70 -8.28
N SER A 510 -6.26 27.79 -7.44
CA SER A 510 -5.39 26.90 -6.63
C SER A 510 -5.16 25.51 -7.22
N GLY A 511 -5.94 25.04 -8.20
CA GLY A 511 -5.72 23.73 -8.83
C GLY A 511 -4.34 23.61 -9.51
N TYR A 512 -3.92 24.67 -10.21
CA TYR A 512 -2.58 24.79 -10.79
C TYR A 512 -1.49 24.84 -9.70
N TYR A 513 -1.77 25.50 -8.57
CA TYR A 513 -0.86 25.57 -7.43
C TYR A 513 -0.80 24.26 -6.64
N LYS A 514 -1.87 23.46 -6.53
CA LYS A 514 -1.83 22.13 -5.90
C LYS A 514 -1.00 21.15 -6.73
N TYR A 515 -1.11 21.19 -8.05
CA TYR A 515 -0.22 20.44 -8.95
C TYR A 515 1.24 20.88 -8.78
N LEU A 516 1.51 22.19 -8.72
CA LEU A 516 2.84 22.74 -8.43
C LEU A 516 3.34 22.47 -7.00
N ILE A 517 2.47 22.39 -6.00
CA ILE A 517 2.81 22.03 -4.62
C ILE A 517 3.09 20.53 -4.53
N CYS A 518 2.39 19.66 -5.27
CA CYS A 518 2.73 18.25 -5.37
C CYS A 518 4.07 18.05 -6.11
N ILE A 519 4.37 18.84 -7.14
CA ILE A 519 5.69 18.87 -7.78
C ILE A 519 6.77 19.45 -6.85
N GLY A 520 6.44 20.50 -6.09
CA GLY A 520 7.34 21.14 -5.13
C GLY A 520 7.66 20.26 -3.93
N LEU A 521 6.66 19.56 -3.39
CA LEU A 521 6.82 18.54 -2.34
C LEU A 521 7.56 17.30 -2.88
N ARG A 522 7.42 16.98 -4.18
CA ARG A 522 8.24 15.95 -4.85
C ARG A 522 9.68 16.37 -5.08
N LEU A 523 9.97 17.64 -5.40
CA LEU A 523 11.34 18.15 -5.40
C LEU A 523 11.92 18.07 -3.99
N VAL A 524 11.13 18.42 -2.96
CA VAL A 524 11.54 18.22 -1.57
C VAL A 524 11.74 16.73 -1.25
N HIS A 525 10.93 15.81 -1.75
CA HIS A 525 11.10 14.36 -1.55
C HIS A 525 12.28 13.75 -2.33
N VAL A 526 12.60 14.27 -3.51
CA VAL A 526 13.77 13.90 -4.32
C VAL A 526 15.05 14.46 -3.69
N TYR A 527 15.01 15.64 -3.08
CA TYR A 527 16.11 16.20 -2.29
C TYR A 527 16.17 15.66 -0.84
N LEU A 528 15.11 15.03 -0.31
CA LEU A 528 15.09 14.39 1.02
C LEU A 528 15.91 13.10 1.07
N ILE A 529 16.35 12.56 -0.07
CA ILE A 529 17.31 11.45 -0.12
C ILE A 529 18.74 11.94 0.23
N ASP A 530 19.01 13.26 0.21
CA ASP A 530 20.29 13.86 0.62
C ASP A 530 20.30 14.35 2.09
N PHE A 531 19.35 13.93 2.93
CA PHE A 531 19.25 14.40 4.33
C PHE A 531 20.29 13.84 5.31
N SER A 532 21.28 13.08 4.84
CA SER A 532 22.40 12.64 5.68
C SER A 532 23.45 13.74 5.93
N ILE A 533 23.47 14.82 5.12
CA ILE A 533 24.44 15.92 5.27
C ILE A 533 23.88 17.05 6.17
N PHE A 534 22.56 17.24 6.18
CA PHE A 534 21.92 18.32 6.96
C PHE A 534 21.84 18.01 8.46
N GLU A 535 21.66 16.73 8.84
CA GLU A 535 21.71 16.31 10.24
C GLU A 535 23.11 16.50 10.85
N ILE A 536 24.19 16.26 10.08
CA ILE A 536 25.57 16.46 10.55
C ILE A 536 25.88 17.95 10.83
N LEU A 537 25.29 18.87 10.06
CA LEU A 537 25.49 20.31 10.25
C LEU A 537 24.68 20.86 11.45
N ILE A 538 23.50 20.32 11.72
CA ILE A 538 22.71 20.68 12.91
C ILE A 538 23.33 20.07 14.18
N PHE A 539 23.82 18.83 14.12
CA PHE A 539 24.50 18.19 15.26
C PHE A 539 25.82 18.90 15.63
N LYS A 540 26.58 19.40 14.63
CA LYS A 540 27.78 20.24 14.87
C LYS A 540 27.48 21.59 15.51
N LYS A 541 26.28 22.15 15.30
CA LYS A 541 25.85 23.42 15.89
C LYS A 541 25.31 23.24 17.32
N TYR A 542 24.78 22.07 17.65
CA TYR A 542 24.31 21.72 18.99
C TYR A 542 25.44 21.26 19.94
N LEU A 543 26.52 20.68 19.44
CA LEU A 543 27.69 20.28 20.25
C LEU A 543 28.72 21.41 20.52
N ARG A 544 28.45 22.64 20.06
CA ARG A 544 29.30 23.83 20.28
C ARG A 544 28.68 24.89 21.21
N LYS A 545 27.49 24.61 21.75
CA LYS A 545 26.96 25.26 22.94
C LYS A 545 27.02 24.25 24.08
#